data_AF-R5B713-F1
#
_entry.id   AF-R5B713-F1
#
_cell.length_a   1.000
_cell.length_b   1.000
_cell.length_c   1.000
_cell.angle_alpha   90.00
_cell.angle_beta   90.00
_cell.angle_gamma   90.00
#
_symmetry.space_group_name_H-M   'P 1'
#
loop_
_entity.id
_entity.type
_entity.pdbx_description
1 polymer ?
#
loop_
_entity_poly.entity_id
_entity_poly.type
_entity_poly.pdbx_seq_one_letter_code
_entity_poly.pdbx_strand_id
1 'polypeptide(L)'
;MFHPASTSDTIDWKEERSAKTILDTVIPKLHPGCIILCHNNGYKIKEYLPTLLKTAQEQGYEFVTVSELLLTGDTMIDVNGVQKLK
;
A
#
# COMPACT_ATOMS: atom_id res chain seq x y z
N MET A 1 -16.09 -6.91 -6.78
CA MET A 1 -16.26 -6.93 -5.30
C MET A 1 -15.47 -5.75 -4.76
N PHE A 2 -16.09 -4.82 -4.02
CA PHE A 2 -15.37 -3.69 -3.42
C PHE A 2 -14.52 -4.21 -2.25
N HIS A 3 -13.24 -3.85 -2.22
CA HIS A 3 -12.36 -4.18 -1.11
C HIS A 3 -12.08 -2.90 -0.31
N PRO A 4 -12.27 -2.93 1.02
CA PRO A 4 -12.02 -1.76 1.85
C PRO A 4 -10.55 -1.34 1.74
N ALA A 5 -10.32 -0.05 1.47
CA ALA A 5 -8.98 0.49 1.41
C ALA A 5 -8.34 0.45 2.82
N SER A 6 -7.08 0.03 2.88
CA SER A 6 -6.28 0.07 4.10
C SER A 6 -4.87 0.58 3.77
N THR A 7 -4.17 1.18 4.72
CA THR A 7 -2.82 1.71 4.50
C THR A 7 -1.77 0.82 5.17
N SER A 8 -0.75 0.42 4.41
CA SER A 8 0.45 -0.27 4.92
C SER A 8 1.65 0.68 4.84
N ASP A 9 2.13 1.15 5.99
CA ASP A 9 3.31 2.02 6.11
C ASP A 9 4.62 1.21 6.05
N THR A 10 5.54 1.59 5.16
CA THR A 10 6.90 1.02 5.07
C THR A 10 7.77 1.40 6.26
N ILE A 11 7.48 2.55 6.89
CA ILE A 11 8.31 3.20 7.91
C ILE A 11 9.75 3.44 7.39
N ASP A 12 9.89 3.68 6.09
CA ASP A 12 11.16 3.84 5.36
C ASP A 12 11.96 5.12 5.70
N TRP A 13 11.34 6.05 6.42
CA TRP A 13 11.98 7.24 6.98
C TRP A 13 12.89 6.92 8.16
N LYS A 14 12.84 5.71 8.72
CA LYS A 14 13.76 5.24 9.76
C LYS A 14 15.03 4.67 9.14
N GLU A 15 16.16 5.31 9.40
CA GLU A 15 17.46 4.92 8.86
C GLU A 15 17.86 3.50 9.30
N GLU A 16 17.49 3.10 10.51
CA GLU A 16 17.83 1.80 11.08
C GLU A 16 17.05 0.63 10.44
N ARG A 17 16.00 0.89 9.67
CA ARG A 17 15.25 -0.19 8.99
C ARG A 17 16.03 -0.72 7.80
N SER A 18 16.27 -2.04 7.81
CA SER A 18 16.79 -2.72 6.63
C SER A 18 15.72 -2.87 5.53
N ALA A 19 16.15 -2.95 4.28
CA ALA A 19 15.27 -3.26 3.14
C ALA A 19 14.48 -4.57 3.38
N LYS A 20 15.13 -5.59 3.95
CA LYS A 20 14.48 -6.86 4.30
C LYS A 20 13.36 -6.66 5.32
N THR A 21 13.60 -5.91 6.39
CA THR A 21 12.60 -5.64 7.42
C THR A 21 11.39 -4.89 6.85
N ILE A 22 11.61 -3.94 5.92
CA ILE A 22 10.52 -3.26 5.20
C ILE A 22 9.69 -4.27 4.39
N LEU A 23 10.33 -5.10 3.56
CA LEU A 23 9.66 -6.10 2.73
C LEU A 23 8.88 -7.13 3.58
N ASP A 24 9.51 -7.67 4.63
CA ASP A 24 8.88 -8.62 5.56
C ASP A 24 7.66 -8.02 6.28
N THR A 25 7.59 -6.69 6.42
CA THR A 25 6.47 -6.00 7.07
C THR A 25 5.31 -5.73 6.12
N VAL A 26 5.61 -5.38 4.86
CA VAL A 26 4.61 -4.90 3.90
C VAL A 26 4.04 -6.04 3.05
N ILE A 27 4.88 -6.96 2.55
CA ILE A 27 4.44 -8.02 1.63
C ILE A 27 3.33 -8.90 2.24
N PRO A 28 3.42 -9.37 3.49
CA PRO A 28 2.37 -10.21 4.07
C PRO A 28 1.03 -9.48 4.30
N LYS A 29 1.02 -8.15 4.22
CA LYS A 29 -0.17 -7.30 4.40
C LYS A 29 -0.80 -6.87 3.09
N LEU A 30 -0.23 -7.28 1.95
CA LEU A 30 -0.83 -6.99 0.65
C LEU A 30 -2.18 -7.69 0.56
N HIS A 31 -3.19 -6.92 0.17
CA HIS A 31 -4.53 -7.37 -0.15
C HIS A 31 -5.12 -6.41 -1.19
N PRO A 32 -6.17 -6.81 -1.94
CA PRO A 32 -6.84 -5.89 -2.85
C PRO A 32 -7.31 -4.63 -2.12
N GLY A 33 -7.02 -3.46 -2.68
CA GLY A 33 -7.29 -2.16 -2.06
C GLY A 33 -6.26 -1.67 -1.03
N CYS A 34 -5.15 -2.37 -0.84
CA CYS A 34 -4.05 -1.88 -0.01
C CYS A 34 -3.37 -0.65 -0.65
N ILE A 35 -3.19 0.40 0.14
CA ILE A 35 -2.42 1.60 -0.18
C ILE A 35 -1.07 1.49 0.54
N ILE A 36 0.03 1.48 -0.20
CA ILE A 36 1.37 1.43 0.39
C ILE A 36 1.86 2.86 0.60
N LEU A 37 2.06 3.25 1.87
CA LEU A 37 2.65 4.53 2.22
C LEU A 37 4.19 4.39 2.24
N CYS A 38 4.87 5.21 1.44
CA CYS A 38 6.32 5.29 1.39
C CYS A 38 6.79 6.71 1.02
N HIS A 39 8.04 7.03 1.35
CA HIS A 39 8.67 8.31 1.03
C HIS A 39 9.58 8.15 -0.19
N ASN A 40 9.45 9.02 -1.19
CA ASN A 40 10.29 8.97 -2.40
C ASN A 40 11.80 9.15 -2.13
N ASN A 41 12.17 9.58 -0.92
CA ASN A 41 13.54 9.73 -0.42
C ASN A 41 13.84 8.83 0.80
N GLY A 42 13.07 7.75 1.03
CA GLY A 42 13.30 6.82 2.13
C GLY A 42 14.70 6.19 2.08
N TYR A 43 15.31 5.95 3.24
CA TYR A 43 16.74 5.62 3.37
C TYR A 43 17.17 4.40 2.54
N LYS A 44 16.28 3.42 2.35
CA LYS A 44 16.52 2.16 1.63
C LYS A 44 15.67 1.99 0.38
N ILE A 45 15.06 3.07 -0.15
CA ILE A 45 14.07 2.98 -1.25
C ILE A 45 14.60 2.25 -2.48
N LYS A 46 15.84 2.52 -2.88
CA LYS A 46 16.47 1.87 -4.04
C LYS A 46 16.69 0.36 -3.84
N GLU A 47 16.76 -0.10 -2.59
CA GLU A 47 17.02 -1.50 -2.24
C GLU A 47 15.72 -2.32 -2.15
N TYR A 48 14.64 -1.76 -1.60
CA TYR A 48 13.39 -2.51 -1.41
C TYR A 48 12.35 -2.31 -2.51
N LEU A 49 12.25 -1.12 -3.11
CA LEU A 49 11.14 -0.78 -4.01
C LEU A 49 11.05 -1.70 -5.24
N PRO A 50 12.16 -2.02 -5.95
CA PRO A 50 12.09 -2.94 -7.09
C PRO A 50 11.54 -4.33 -6.72
N THR A 51 11.97 -4.86 -5.58
CA THR A 51 11.51 -6.16 -5.07
C THR A 51 10.04 -6.12 -4.68
N LEU A 52 9.61 -5.06 -3.98
CA LEU A 52 8.20 -4.87 -3.58
C LEU A 52 7.27 -4.85 -4.80
N LEU A 53 7.60 -4.05 -5.82
CA LEU A 53 6.81 -3.92 -7.04
C LEU A 53 6.72 -5.26 -7.78
N LYS A 54 7.88 -5.91 -7.99
CA LYS A 54 7.95 -7.21 -8.67
C LYS A 54 7.13 -8.27 -7.94
N THR A 55 7.31 -8.42 -6.63
CA THR A 55 6.59 -9.42 -5.83
C THR A 55 5.09 -9.16 -5.83
N ALA A 56 4.64 -7.91 -5.73
CA ALA A 56 3.22 -7.58 -5.82
C ALA A 56 2.62 -7.92 -7.20
N GLN A 57 3.32 -7.60 -8.28
CA GLN A 57 2.90 -7.95 -9.64
C GLN A 57 2.85 -9.46 -9.86
N GLU A 58 3.84 -10.21 -9.35
CA GLU A 58 3.86 -11.69 -9.40
C GLU A 58 2.71 -12.33 -8.60
N GLN A 59 2.22 -11.65 -7.56
CA GLN A 59 1.01 -12.05 -6.81
C GLN A 59 -0.30 -11.65 -7.50
N GLY A 60 -0.24 -11.00 -8.67
CA GLY A 60 -1.40 -10.61 -9.46
C GLY A 60 -1.99 -9.25 -9.10
N TYR A 61 -1.28 -8.42 -8.34
CA TYR A 61 -1.71 -7.06 -8.04
C TYR A 61 -1.39 -6.09 -9.20
N GLU A 62 -2.31 -5.17 -9.42
CA GLU A 62 -2.13 -4.02 -10.31
C GLU A 62 -1.91 -2.76 -9.48
N PHE A 63 -0.94 -1.93 -9.87
CA PHE A 63 -0.72 -0.62 -9.27
C PHE A 63 -1.54 0.41 -10.02
N VAL A 64 -2.47 1.03 -9.32
CA VAL A 64 -3.34 2.10 -9.81
C VAL A 64 -3.11 3.38 -9.02
N THR A 65 -3.58 4.50 -9.54
CA THR A 65 -3.62 5.76 -8.78
C THR A 65 -4.66 5.68 -7.67
N VAL A 66 -4.53 6.53 -6.64
CA VAL A 66 -5.54 6.63 -5.58
C VAL A 66 -6.92 6.97 -6.16
N SER A 67 -6.98 7.83 -7.19
CA SER A 67 -8.24 8.20 -7.86
C SER A 67 -8.95 7.02 -8.51
N GLU A 68 -8.21 6.04 -9.03
CA GLU A 68 -8.77 4.81 -9.62
C GLU A 68 -9.22 3.80 -8.55
N LEU A 69 -8.68 3.90 -7.32
CA LEU A 69 -9.05 3.03 -6.20
C LEU A 69 -10.34 3.48 -5.49
N LEU A 70 -10.64 4.78 -5.48
CA LEU A 70 -11.77 5.35 -4.76
C LEU A 70 -13.12 4.96 -5.39
N LEU A 71 -14.13 4.75 -4.54
CA LEU A 71 -15.51 4.60 -4.98
C LEU A 71 -16.05 5.92 -5.55
N THR A 72 -16.75 5.81 -6.67
CA THR A 72 -17.49 6.91 -7.29
C THR A 72 -18.96 6.91 -6.83
N GLY A 73 -19.60 8.09 -6.81
CA GLY A 73 -21.01 8.25 -6.46
C GLY A 73 -21.22 8.76 -5.04
N ASP A 74 -22.41 8.52 -4.48
CA ASP A 74 -22.71 8.90 -3.10
C ASP A 74 -22.04 7.92 -2.13
N THR A 75 -21.09 8.43 -1.35
CA THR A 75 -20.26 7.61 -0.46
C THR A 75 -20.20 8.22 0.93
N MET A 76 -19.88 7.38 1.91
CA MET A 76 -19.56 7.77 3.28
C MET A 76 -18.24 7.14 3.70
N ILE A 77 -17.57 7.73 4.69
CA ILE A 77 -16.39 7.14 5.33
C ILE A 77 -16.82 6.73 6.74
N ASP A 78 -16.60 5.47 7.10
CA ASP A 78 -16.92 4.98 8.44
C ASP A 78 -15.84 5.36 9.48
N VAL A 79 -16.09 5.02 10.75
CA VAL A 79 -15.17 5.34 11.86
C VAL A 79 -13.79 4.68 11.76
N ASN A 80 -13.63 3.68 10.88
CA ASN A 80 -12.35 3.02 10.62
C ASN A 80 -11.63 3.61 9.39
N GLY A 81 -12.15 4.69 8.81
CA GLY A 81 -11.58 5.32 7.61
C GLY A 81 -11.91 4.58 6.31
N VAL A 82 -12.85 3.63 6.32
CA VAL A 82 -13.22 2.85 5.14
C VAL A 82 -14.32 3.59 4.36
N GLN A 83 -14.05 3.87 3.08
CA GLN A 83 -15.07 4.39 2.17
C GLN A 83 -16.12 3.32 1.86
N LYS A 84 -17.41 3.67 1.90
CA LYS A 84 -18.56 2.80 1.61
C LYS A 84 -19.55 3.55 0.72
N LEU A 85 -20.25 2.83 -0.16
CA LEU A 85 -21.42 3.37 -0.85
C LEU A 85 -22.49 3.69 0.20
N LYS A 86 -23.21 4.80 0.01
CA LYS A 86 -24.41 5.10 0.82
C LYS A 86 -25.60 4.25 0.38
#